data_AF-A0A0C2VYH9-F1
#
_entry.id   AF-A0A0C2VYH9-F1
#
_cell.length_a   1.000
_cell.length_b   1.000
_cell.length_c   1.000
_cell.angle_alpha   90.00
_cell.angle_beta   90.00
_cell.angle_gamma   90.00
#
_symmetry.space_group_name_H-M   'P 1'
#
loop_
_entity.id
_entity.type
_entity.pdbx_description
1 polymer ?
#
loop_
_entity_poly.entity_id
_entity_poly.type
_entity_poly.pdbx_seq_one_letter_code
_entity_poly.pdbx_strand_id
1 'polypeptide(L)'
;MIPPQEQEMLRIQLIPFYFVQEWLTFQTIYSWHLLNTVRLTFFNLIMLFPLGVYLAILFRIQRLKKAVILVFLSSLFIETLQLILSYIGFIWMRGFNVDDLIMNTFGGAIGFWMAGLIKRLMRNAKKN
;
A
#
# COMPACT_ATOMS: atom_id res chain seq x y z
N MET A 1 6.78 31.69 13.86
CA MET A 1 5.62 31.10 14.56
C MET A 1 5.10 29.99 13.70
N ILE A 2 5.08 28.75 14.22
CA ILE A 2 4.34 27.66 13.59
C ILE A 2 2.85 28.03 13.78
N PRO A 3 2.04 28.11 12.72
CA PRO A 3 0.61 28.37 12.88
C PRO A 3 0.01 27.27 13.77
N PRO A 4 -0.92 27.57 14.69
CA PRO A 4 -1.59 26.55 15.47
C PRO A 4 -2.31 25.63 14.48
N GLN A 5 -1.81 24.39 14.36
CA GLN A 5 -2.50 23.34 13.63
C GLN A 5 -3.76 23.08 14.45
N GLU A 6 -4.93 23.44 13.92
CA GLU A 6 -6.19 22.89 14.43
C GLU A 6 -5.96 21.39 14.59
N GLN A 7 -6.11 20.87 15.81
CA GLN A 7 -5.81 19.49 16.14
C GLN A 7 -6.80 18.58 15.41
N GLU A 8 -6.60 18.35 14.11
CA GLU A 8 -7.22 17.23 13.41
C GLU A 8 -6.72 15.99 14.13
N MET A 9 -7.59 15.34 14.91
CA MET A 9 -7.20 14.19 15.70
C MET A 9 -6.50 13.16 14.80
N LEU A 10 -5.31 12.70 15.22
CA LEU A 10 -4.63 11.58 14.61
C LEU A 10 -5.61 10.41 14.48
N ARG A 11 -6.08 10.16 13.25
CA ARG A 11 -7.02 9.06 12.99
C ARG A 11 -6.24 7.76 12.91
N ILE A 12 -6.47 6.87 13.86
CA ILE A 12 -5.95 5.51 13.81
C ILE A 12 -7.10 4.61 13.35
N GLN A 13 -7.02 4.09 12.12
CA GLN A 13 -7.99 3.14 11.58
C GLN A 13 -7.39 1.73 11.64
N LEU A 14 -7.90 0.92 12.56
CA LEU A 14 -7.43 -0.45 12.76
C LEU A 14 -8.38 -1.52 12.20
N ILE A 15 -9.53 -1.11 11.65
CA ILE A 15 -10.53 -2.02 11.12
C ILE A 15 -10.08 -2.46 9.73
N PRO A 16 -9.79 -3.75 9.51
CA PRO A 16 -9.42 -4.24 8.19
C PRO A 16 -10.65 -4.30 7.27
N PHE A 17 -10.42 -4.02 5.99
CA PHE A 17 -11.41 -3.96 4.93
C PHE A 17 -12.51 -2.91 5.16
N TYR A 18 -12.19 -1.84 5.89
CA TYR A 18 -13.14 -0.76 6.13
C TYR A 18 -13.50 -0.04 4.82
N PHE A 19 -12.56 0.08 3.88
CA PHE A 19 -12.83 0.60 2.53
C PHE A 19 -13.95 -0.18 1.80
N VAL A 20 -14.08 -1.50 2.02
CA VAL A 20 -15.15 -2.32 1.39
C VAL A 20 -16.50 -1.91 1.96
N GLN A 21 -16.58 -1.73 3.28
CA GLN A 21 -17.80 -1.28 3.95
C GLN A 21 -18.19 0.12 3.47
N GLU A 22 -17.23 1.03 3.34
CA GLU A 22 -17.46 2.35 2.76
C GLU A 22 -17.99 2.23 1.32
N TRP A 23 -17.37 1.44 0.46
CA TRP A 23 -17.81 1.31 -0.93
C TRP A 23 -19.22 0.76 -1.06
N LEU A 24 -19.56 -0.25 -0.24
CA LEU A 24 -20.91 -0.84 -0.22
C LEU A 24 -21.95 0.14 0.32
N THR A 25 -21.59 0.94 1.33
CA THR A 25 -22.50 1.90 1.97
C THR A 25 -22.71 3.15 1.11
N PHE A 26 -21.66 3.65 0.46
CA PHE A 26 -21.71 4.90 -0.29
C PHE A 26 -22.15 4.73 -1.75
N GLN A 27 -22.28 3.50 -2.26
CA GLN A 27 -22.83 3.22 -3.61
C GLN A 27 -24.17 3.93 -3.87
N THR A 28 -24.93 4.20 -2.82
CA THR A 28 -26.30 4.73 -2.89
C THR A 28 -26.44 6.24 -2.69
N ILE A 29 -25.45 7.00 -2.18
CA ILE A 29 -25.73 8.36 -1.65
C ILE A 29 -24.72 9.46 -2.09
N TYR A 30 -23.43 9.19 -2.36
CA TYR A 30 -22.48 10.24 -2.81
C TYR A 30 -21.34 9.74 -3.71
N SER A 31 -21.37 10.10 -5.00
CA SER A 31 -20.39 9.63 -6.01
C SER A 31 -18.96 10.16 -5.82
N TRP A 32 -18.79 11.37 -5.29
CA TRP A 32 -17.47 12.00 -5.13
C TRP A 32 -16.63 11.37 -4.02
N HIS A 33 -17.26 10.97 -2.91
CA HIS A 33 -16.58 10.30 -1.79
C HIS A 33 -16.07 8.92 -2.20
N LEU A 34 -16.89 8.16 -2.94
CA LEU A 34 -16.49 6.87 -3.51
C LEU A 34 -15.25 6.99 -4.40
N LEU A 35 -15.24 7.94 -5.34
CA LEU A 35 -14.11 8.13 -6.24
C LEU A 35 -12.82 8.45 -5.47
N ASN A 36 -12.92 9.24 -4.40
CA ASN A 36 -11.76 9.54 -3.56
C ASN A 36 -11.25 8.31 -2.80
N THR A 37 -12.13 7.55 -2.13
CA THR A 37 -11.71 6.34 -1.41
C THR A 37 -11.10 5.31 -2.36
N VAL A 38 -11.74 5.04 -3.51
CA VAL A 38 -11.21 4.14 -4.55
C VAL A 38 -9.84 4.59 -5.04
N ARG A 39 -9.67 5.89 -5.31
CA ARG A 39 -8.41 6.46 -5.77
C ARG A 39 -7.30 6.29 -4.74
N LEU A 40 -7.58 6.53 -3.45
CA LEU A 40 -6.62 6.37 -2.36
C LEU A 40 -6.20 4.90 -2.21
N THR A 41 -7.17 3.98 -2.13
CA THR A 41 -6.93 2.53 -2.08
C THR A 41 -6.08 2.05 -3.25
N PHE A 42 -6.35 2.56 -4.46
CA PHE A 42 -5.59 2.21 -5.67
C PHE A 42 -4.15 2.71 -5.63
N PHE A 43 -3.90 3.93 -5.14
CA PHE A 43 -2.54 4.43 -5.00
C PHE A 43 -1.73 3.66 -3.97
N ASN A 44 -2.34 3.24 -2.86
CA ASN A 44 -1.70 2.37 -1.88
C ASN A 44 -1.35 1.01 -2.52
N LEU A 45 -2.25 0.44 -3.32
CA LEU A 45 -1.93 -0.76 -4.10
C LEU A 45 -0.71 -0.56 -5.03
N ILE A 46 -0.57 0.59 -5.68
CA ILE A 46 0.58 0.85 -6.55
C ILE A 46 1.87 1.15 -5.78
N MET A 47 1.78 1.70 -4.57
CA MET A 47 2.93 2.24 -3.81
C MET A 47 4.08 1.23 -3.66
N LEU A 48 3.78 -0.01 -3.27
CA LEU A 48 4.79 -1.07 -3.08
C LEU A 48 4.86 -2.08 -4.22
N PHE A 49 4.12 -1.86 -5.31
CA PHE A 49 4.25 -2.68 -6.52
C PHE A 49 5.69 -2.73 -7.06
N PRO A 50 6.42 -1.60 -7.21
CA PRO A 50 7.81 -1.62 -7.69
C PRO A 50 8.75 -2.41 -6.78
N LEU A 51 8.54 -2.35 -5.46
CA LEU A 51 9.32 -3.12 -4.49
C LEU A 51 9.16 -4.62 -4.74
N GLY A 52 7.93 -5.09 -4.99
CA GLY A 52 7.66 -6.47 -5.38
C GLY A 52 8.43 -6.91 -6.63
N VAL A 53 8.44 -6.05 -7.66
CA VAL A 53 9.22 -6.28 -8.89
C VAL A 53 10.71 -6.38 -8.60
N TYR A 54 11.26 -5.48 -7.79
CA TYR A 54 12.68 -5.51 -7.41
C TYR A 54 13.04 -6.75 -6.61
N LEU A 55 12.17 -7.22 -5.71
CA LEU A 55 12.39 -8.47 -4.98
C LEU A 55 12.51 -9.68 -5.92
N ALA A 56 11.72 -9.72 -7.00
CA ALA A 56 11.77 -10.80 -7.99
C ALA A 56 12.98 -10.71 -8.94
N ILE A 57 13.32 -9.51 -9.40
CA ILE A 57 14.34 -9.29 -10.44
C ILE A 57 15.73 -9.10 -9.82
N LEU A 58 15.88 -8.10 -8.95
CA LEU A 58 17.16 -7.68 -8.38
C LEU A 58 17.61 -8.63 -7.27
N PHE A 59 16.75 -8.87 -6.28
CA PHE A 59 17.06 -9.74 -5.15
C PHE A 59 16.84 -11.23 -5.46
N ARG A 60 16.31 -11.55 -6.64
CA ARG A 60 16.11 -12.91 -7.16
C ARG A 60 15.34 -13.82 -6.18
N ILE A 61 14.47 -13.25 -5.35
CA ILE A 61 13.63 -14.02 -4.42
C ILE A 61 12.72 -14.92 -5.25
N GLN A 62 12.63 -16.20 -4.88
CA GLN A 62 11.82 -17.18 -5.60
C GLN A 62 10.53 -17.56 -4.87
N ARG A 63 10.46 -17.34 -3.56
CA ARG A 63 9.32 -17.73 -2.73
C ARG A 63 8.41 -16.54 -2.50
N LEU A 64 7.16 -16.62 -2.98
CA LEU A 64 6.14 -15.60 -2.77
C LEU A 64 5.97 -15.24 -1.30
N LYS A 65 5.95 -16.24 -0.39
CA LYS A 65 5.87 -16.01 1.06
C LYS A 65 6.95 -15.07 1.59
N LYS A 66 8.20 -15.22 1.11
CA LYS A 66 9.31 -14.34 1.53
C LYS A 66 9.12 -12.92 1.01
N ALA A 67 8.68 -12.78 -0.24
CA ALA A 67 8.40 -11.47 -0.83
C ALA A 67 7.26 -10.76 -0.08
N VAL A 68 6.15 -11.45 0.20
CA VAL A 68 5.02 -10.91 0.94
C VAL A 68 5.43 -10.44 2.34
N ILE A 69 6.22 -11.22 3.08
CA ILE A 69 6.72 -10.81 4.41
C ILE A 69 7.57 -9.55 4.31
N LEU A 70 8.49 -9.47 3.34
CA LEU A 70 9.34 -8.30 3.17
C LEU A 70 8.52 -7.05 2.81
N VAL A 71 7.58 -7.17 1.87
CA VAL A 71 6.69 -6.08 1.48
C VAL A 71 5.82 -5.64 2.66
N PHE A 72 5.26 -6.58 3.42
CA PHE A 72 4.48 -6.29 4.62
C PHE A 72 5.29 -5.52 5.66
N LEU A 73 6.50 -5.98 5.97
CA LEU A 73 7.40 -5.30 6.91
C LEU A 73 7.80 -3.91 6.41
N SER A 74 8.08 -3.77 5.12
CA SER A 74 8.35 -2.46 4.51
C SER A 74 7.13 -1.54 4.60
N SER A 75 5.93 -2.03 4.35
CA SER A 75 4.70 -1.24 4.49
C SER A 75 4.45 -0.84 5.94
N LEU A 76 4.64 -1.75 6.89
CA LEU A 76 4.49 -1.47 8.32
C LEU A 76 5.49 -0.40 8.76
N PHE A 77 6.72 -0.48 8.28
CA PHE A 77 7.75 0.51 8.55
C PHE A 77 7.37 1.88 7.97
N ILE A 78 6.87 1.94 6.73
CA ILE A 78 6.44 3.21 6.11
C ILE A 78 5.29 3.85 6.89
N GLU A 79 4.23 3.10 7.20
CA GLU A 79 3.08 3.60 7.97
C GLU A 79 3.50 4.08 9.37
N THR A 80 4.37 3.32 10.05
CA THR A 80 4.88 3.71 11.37
C THR A 80 5.75 4.95 11.31
N LEU A 81 6.61 5.07 10.29
CA LEU A 81 7.40 6.28 10.07
C LEU A 81 6.50 7.48 9.77
N GLN A 82 5.47 7.33 8.94
CA GLN A 82 4.52 8.41 8.67
C GLN A 82 3.83 8.87 9.96
N LEU A 83 3.41 7.94 10.82
CA LEU A 83 2.82 8.27 12.12
C LEU A 83 3.81 9.04 13.02
N ILE A 84 5.06 8.58 13.12
CA ILE A 84 6.10 9.26 13.92
C ILE A 84 6.41 10.65 13.35
N LEU A 85 6.61 10.76 12.03
CA LEU A 85 6.89 12.03 11.36
C LEU A 85 5.73 13.03 11.49
N SER A 86 4.49 12.52 11.49
CA SER A 86 3.29 13.30 11.73
C SER A 86 3.23 13.78 13.19
N TYR A 87 3.60 12.93 14.15
CA TYR A 87 3.59 13.27 15.57
C TYR A 87 4.62 14.37 15.90
N ILE A 88 5.79 14.35 15.27
CA ILE A 88 6.83 15.39 15.45
C ILE A 88 6.58 16.65 14.61
N GLY A 89 5.49 16.70 13.83
CA GLY A 89 5.11 17.86 13.02
C GLY A 89 5.94 18.07 11.74
N PHE A 90 6.67 17.06 11.28
CA PHE A 90 7.50 17.16 10.07
C PHE A 90 6.70 16.99 8.77
N ILE A 91 5.62 16.20 8.82
CA ILE A 91 4.68 16.03 7.72
C ILE A 91 3.26 16.43 8.15
N TRP A 92 2.40 16.69 7.17
CA TRP A 92 0.96 16.85 7.40
C TRP A 92 0.38 15.69 8.20
N MET A 93 -0.60 15.98 9.06
CA MET A 93 -1.22 14.98 9.93
C MET A 93 -1.70 13.77 9.13
N ARG A 94 -1.00 12.64 9.30
CA ARG A 94 -1.33 11.37 8.66
C ARG A 94 -1.59 10.32 9.72
N GLY A 95 -2.76 9.71 9.60
CA GLY A 95 -3.20 8.61 10.43
C GLY A 95 -2.54 7.29 10.05
N PHE A 96 -2.53 6.34 10.97
CA PHE A 96 -2.14 4.96 10.69
C PHE A 96 -3.37 4.20 10.18
N ASN A 97 -3.25 3.54 9.02
CA ASN A 97 -4.36 2.82 8.41
C ASN A 97 -3.99 1.37 8.06
N VAL A 98 -4.74 0.42 8.64
CA VAL A 98 -4.58 -1.02 8.36
C VAL A 98 -4.96 -1.39 6.92
N ASP A 99 -5.93 -0.70 6.32
CA ASP A 99 -6.31 -0.93 4.93
C ASP A 99 -5.17 -0.58 3.96
N ASP A 100 -4.41 0.48 4.29
CA ASP A 100 -3.26 0.91 3.49
C ASP A 100 -2.13 -0.11 3.59
N LEU A 101 -1.89 -0.65 4.78
CA LEU A 101 -0.96 -1.77 5.00
C LEU A 101 -1.33 -3.01 4.15
N ILE A 102 -2.62 -3.36 4.12
CA ILE A 102 -3.14 -4.49 3.34
C ILE A 102 -2.95 -4.23 1.84
N MET A 103 -3.33 -3.05 1.35
CA MET A 103 -3.25 -2.70 -0.06
C MET A 103 -1.81 -2.61 -0.56
N ASN A 104 -0.93 -1.97 0.19
CA ASN A 104 0.50 -1.92 -0.10
C ASN A 104 1.09 -3.34 -0.18
N THR A 105 0.75 -4.20 0.78
CA THR A 105 1.21 -5.60 0.79
C THR A 105 0.70 -6.37 -0.44
N PHE A 106 -0.57 -6.19 -0.79
CA PHE A 106 -1.19 -6.83 -1.95
C PHE A 106 -0.55 -6.36 -3.26
N GLY A 107 -0.33 -5.05 -3.39
CA GLY A 107 0.39 -4.42 -4.50
C GLY A 107 1.77 -5.00 -4.74
N GLY A 108 2.58 -5.11 -3.70
CA GLY A 108 3.92 -5.72 -3.80
C GLY A 108 3.86 -7.22 -4.11
N ALA A 109 2.84 -7.95 -3.62
CA ALA A 109 2.65 -9.35 -3.98
C ALA A 109 2.33 -9.51 -5.48
N ILE A 110 1.46 -8.66 -6.04
CA ILE A 110 1.14 -8.63 -7.47
C ILE A 110 2.40 -8.30 -8.28
N GLY A 111 3.13 -7.25 -7.89
CA GLY A 111 4.37 -6.85 -8.58
C GLY A 111 5.40 -7.98 -8.62
N PHE A 112 5.59 -8.67 -7.50
CA PHE A 112 6.47 -9.84 -7.42
C PHE A 112 6.00 -10.98 -8.35
N TRP A 113 4.70 -11.29 -8.34
CA TRP A 113 4.15 -12.35 -9.16
C TRP A 113 4.26 -12.05 -10.67
N MET A 114 3.91 -10.83 -11.08
CA MET A 114 4.01 -10.38 -12.48
C MET A 114 5.45 -10.42 -12.98
N ALA A 115 6.41 -9.92 -12.18
CA ALA A 115 7.82 -9.98 -12.53
C ALA A 115 8.33 -11.43 -12.67
N GLY A 116 7.87 -12.33 -11.80
CA GLY A 116 8.14 -13.76 -11.90
C GLY A 116 7.60 -14.38 -13.19
N LEU A 117 6.38 -14.01 -13.59
CA LEU A 117 5.76 -14.47 -14.85
C LEU A 117 6.54 -13.98 -16.07
N ILE A 118 6.86 -12.68 -16.14
CA ILE A 118 7.63 -12.08 -17.24
C ILE A 118 8.98 -12.76 -17.38
N LYS A 119 9.69 -12.98 -16.26
CA LYS A 119 10.99 -13.66 -16.26
C LYS A 119 10.90 -15.09 -16.81
N ARG A 120 9.83 -15.83 -16.49
CA ARG A 120 9.58 -17.18 -17.03
C ARG A 120 9.32 -17.14 -18.53
N LEU A 121 8.47 -16.21 -18.99
CA LEU A 121 8.16 -16.03 -20.40
C LEU A 121 9.41 -15.70 -21.22
N MET A 122 10.23 -14.75 -20.75
CA MET A 122 11.49 -14.38 -21.41
C MET A 122 12.49 -15.55 -21.47
N ARG A 123 12.58 -16.35 -20.40
CA ARG A 123 13.45 -17.54 -20.40
C ARG A 123 13.01 -18.57 -21.42
N ASN A 124 11.71 -18.77 -21.58
CA ASN A 124 11.15 -19.71 -22.55
C ASN A 124 11.34 -19.21 -23.99
N ALA A 125 11.15 -17.91 -24.24
CA ALA A 125 11.37 -17.30 -25.54
C ALA A 125 12.83 -17.41 -26.03
N LYS A 126 13.81 -17.36 -25.12
CA LYS A 126 15.23 -17.54 -25.46
C LYS A 126 15.63 -19.00 -25.72
N LYS A 127 14.79 -19.97 -25.34
CA LYS A 127 15.06 -21.41 -25.49
C LYS A 127 14.53 -21.98 -26.81
N ASN A 128 13.64 -21.25 -27.49
CA ASN A 128 13.14 -21.54 -28.84
C ASN A 128 13.95 -20.78 -29.87
#